data_AF-A0A961L8J3-F1
#
_entry.id   AF-A0A961L8J3-F1
#
_cell.length_a   1.000
_cell.length_b   1.000
_cell.length_c   1.000
_cell.angle_alpha   90.00
_cell.angle_beta   90.00
_cell.angle_gamma   90.00
#
_symmetry.space_group_name_H-M   'P 1'
#
loop_
_entity.id
_entity.type
_entity.pdbx_description
1 polymer ?
#
loop_
_entity_poly.entity_id
_entity_poly.type
_entity_poly.pdbx_seq_one_letter_code
_entity_poly.pdbx_strand_id
1 'polypeptide(L)'
;LVPLYVLALGAVFAGMVFSSPFIGHGFEEFWGHAIFLGEENHIMHEFHDAPLWAKWSPFVMMLTGFFVAYYFYIVSPDTPARLAQQNRILYEFLLNKWYFDEIYDFLFVRPAVRLGRFLWKWGDGRTIDGLGPDGVAARVVDITNKVVRLQTGYVFHYAFAMLIGVAALVTWLMFAG
;
A
#
# COMPACT_ATOMS: atom_id res chain seq x y z
N LEU A 1 -19.18 24.92 13.28
CA LEU A 1 -18.60 26.26 13.05
C LEU A 1 -17.63 26.67 14.14
N VAL A 2 -17.95 26.45 15.42
CA VAL A 2 -17.05 26.79 16.55
C VAL A 2 -15.59 26.33 16.35
N PRO A 3 -15.29 25.09 15.92
CA PRO A 3 -13.90 24.69 15.69
C PRO A 3 -13.19 25.50 14.59
N LEU A 4 -13.90 25.89 13.53
CA LEU A 4 -13.33 26.68 12.43
C LEU A 4 -13.01 28.11 12.88
N TYR A 5 -13.85 28.73 13.72
CA TYR A 5 -13.56 30.05 14.26
C TYR A 5 -12.34 30.04 15.17
N VAL A 6 -12.20 29.01 16.01
CA VAL A 6 -11.02 28.85 16.86
C VAL A 6 -9.76 28.67 16.01
N LEU A 7 -9.80 27.84 14.97
CA LEU A 7 -8.67 27.68 14.04
C LEU A 7 -8.34 28.97 13.27
N ALA A 8 -9.34 29.72 12.82
CA ALA A 8 -9.13 30.99 12.12
C ALA A 8 -8.47 32.05 13.01
N LEU A 9 -8.93 32.18 14.26
CA LEU A 9 -8.29 33.06 15.25
C LEU A 9 -6.84 32.64 15.50
N GLY A 10 -6.60 31.34 15.68
CA GLY A 10 -5.25 30.81 15.81
C GLY A 10 -4.36 31.14 14.60
N ALA A 11 -4.85 30.94 13.38
CA ALA A 11 -4.09 31.20 12.16
C ALA A 11 -3.66 32.67 12.00
N VAL A 12 -4.48 33.62 12.46
CA VAL A 12 -4.16 35.05 12.40
C VAL A 12 -3.22 35.48 13.52
N PHE A 13 -3.45 35.01 14.75
CA PHE A 13 -2.78 35.58 15.92
C PHE A 13 -1.61 34.74 16.46
N ALA A 14 -1.53 33.44 16.17
CA ALA A 14 -0.48 32.59 16.70
C ALA A 14 0.93 33.10 16.33
N GLY A 15 1.13 33.54 15.09
CA GLY A 15 2.41 34.12 14.67
C GLY A 15 2.78 35.38 15.47
N MET A 16 1.81 36.25 15.78
CA MET A 16 2.05 37.46 16.55
C MET A 16 2.43 37.13 18.00
N VAL A 17 1.69 36.20 18.63
CA VAL A 17 1.89 35.81 20.03
C VAL A 17 3.22 35.05 20.23
N PHE A 18 3.56 34.13 19.31
CA PHE A 18 4.70 33.23 19.47
C PHE A 18 5.98 33.68 18.76
N SER A 19 5.98 34.77 17.98
CA SER A 19 7.16 35.25 17.25
C SER A 19 8.39 35.49 18.15
N SER A 20 8.21 36.14 19.31
CA SER A 20 9.31 36.44 20.23
C SER A 20 10.01 35.19 20.79
N PRO A 21 9.31 34.19 21.36
CA PRO A 21 9.95 32.96 21.81
C PRO A 21 10.42 32.04 20.68
N PHE A 22 9.79 32.05 19.49
CA PHE A 22 10.11 31.07 18.44
C PHE A 22 11.22 31.49 17.49
N ILE A 23 11.38 32.79 17.23
CA ILE A 23 12.34 33.34 16.26
C ILE A 23 13.00 34.66 16.72
N GLY A 24 12.63 35.17 17.90
CA GLY A 24 13.14 36.42 18.45
C GLY A 24 14.06 36.21 19.65
N HIS A 25 14.07 37.17 20.57
CA HIS A 25 14.97 37.17 21.72
C HIS A 25 14.80 35.98 22.68
N GLY A 26 13.63 35.33 22.68
CA GLY A 26 13.36 34.16 23.54
C GLY A 26 13.71 32.81 22.91
N PHE A 27 14.32 32.80 21.72
CA PHE A 27 14.61 31.59 20.95
C PHE A 27 15.40 30.54 21.73
N GLU A 28 16.53 30.95 22.34
CA GLU A 28 17.42 30.03 23.04
C GLU A 28 16.77 29.42 24.28
N GLU A 29 16.00 30.21 25.04
CA GLU A 29 15.29 29.74 26.23
C GLU A 29 14.13 28.81 25.87
N PHE A 30 13.38 29.13 24.80
CA PHE A 30 12.22 28.35 24.39
C PHE A 30 12.61 26.98 23.81
N TRP A 31 13.59 26.94 22.91
CA TRP A 31 14.02 25.71 22.25
C TRP A 31 15.06 24.93 23.05
N GLY A 32 15.86 25.60 23.88
CA GLY A 32 16.92 24.98 24.67
C GLY A 32 17.82 24.09 23.80
N HIS A 33 17.90 22.81 24.14
CA HIS A 33 18.69 21.81 23.42
C HIS A 33 17.93 21.06 22.31
N ALA A 34 16.67 21.41 22.02
CA ALA A 34 15.87 20.74 21.00
C ALA A 34 16.31 21.10 19.56
N ILE A 35 16.89 22.28 19.37
CA ILE A 35 17.44 22.74 18.09
C ILE A 35 18.94 22.93 18.24
N PHE A 36 19.73 22.19 17.45
CA PHE A 36 21.17 22.36 17.40
C PHE A 36 21.54 23.50 16.45
N LEU A 37 22.27 24.50 16.95
CA LEU A 37 22.91 25.54 16.17
C LEU A 37 24.42 25.31 16.21
N GLY A 38 25.05 25.20 15.04
CA GLY A 38 26.51 25.12 14.96
C GLY A 38 27.18 26.41 15.44
N GLU A 39 28.43 26.34 15.88
CA GLU A 39 29.17 27.46 16.48
C GLU A 39 29.29 28.69 15.56
N GLU A 40 29.30 28.49 14.24
CA GLU A 40 29.36 29.55 13.23
C GLU A 40 27.97 30.00 12.71
N ASN A 41 26.87 29.46 13.26
CA ASN A 41 25.54 29.77 12.78
C ASN A 41 24.95 31.00 13.48
N HIS A 42 25.09 32.18 12.84
CA HIS A 42 24.54 33.45 13.33
C HIS A 42 23.23 33.86 12.65
N ILE A 43 22.55 32.96 11.94
CA ILE A 43 21.36 33.26 11.12
C ILE A 43 20.25 33.97 11.93
N MET A 44 20.08 33.60 13.22
CA MET A 44 19.05 34.22 14.07
C MET A 44 19.39 35.67 14.46
N HIS A 45 20.66 36.04 14.50
CA HIS A 45 21.08 37.43 14.71
C HIS A 45 21.07 38.23 13.40
N GLU A 46 21.53 37.61 12.30
CA GLU A 46 21.67 38.24 10.98
C GLU A 46 20.34 38.37 10.22
N PHE A 47 19.30 37.63 10.61
CA PHE A 47 17.96 37.71 9.99
C PHE A 47 17.40 39.14 9.98
N HIS A 48 17.71 39.93 11.02
CA HIS A 48 17.29 41.34 11.09
C HIS A 48 17.98 42.21 10.05
N ASP A 49 19.19 41.86 9.62
CA ASP A 49 20.00 42.60 8.66
C ASP A 49 19.67 42.23 7.21
N ALA A 50 18.78 41.25 7.00
CA ALA A 50 18.34 40.88 5.66
C ALA A 50 17.78 42.11 4.92
N PRO A 51 18.17 42.29 3.64
CA PRO A 51 17.82 43.49 2.89
C PRO A 51 16.30 43.58 2.71
N LEU A 52 15.78 44.81 2.72
CA LEU A 52 14.34 45.07 2.71
C LEU A 52 13.63 44.43 1.50
N TRP A 53 14.26 44.40 0.33
CA TRP A 53 13.67 43.78 -0.86
C TRP A 53 13.41 42.28 -0.66
N ALA A 54 14.30 41.58 0.05
CA ALA A 54 14.14 40.15 0.33
C ALA A 54 12.98 39.93 1.29
N LYS A 55 12.83 40.78 2.32
CA LYS A 55 11.71 40.73 3.28
C LYS A 55 10.36 40.94 2.61
N TRP A 56 10.28 41.85 1.63
CA TRP A 56 9.04 42.13 0.91
C TRP A 56 8.76 41.17 -0.26
N SER A 57 9.77 40.45 -0.75
CA SER A 57 9.63 39.58 -1.92
C SER A 57 8.54 38.49 -1.77
N PRO A 58 8.35 37.80 -0.63
CA PRO A 58 7.28 36.81 -0.51
C PRO A 58 5.89 37.45 -0.58
N PHE A 59 5.73 38.65 0.00
CA PHE A 59 4.47 39.39 -0.06
C PHE A 59 4.13 39.83 -1.48
N VAL A 60 5.12 40.33 -2.23
CA VAL A 60 4.94 40.68 -3.64
C VAL A 60 4.59 39.44 -4.46
N MET A 61 5.29 38.31 -4.26
CA MET A 61 5.00 37.04 -4.93
C MET A 61 3.61 36.49 -4.60
N MET A 62 3.16 36.65 -3.35
CA MET A 62 1.81 36.28 -2.94
C MET A 62 0.76 37.12 -3.68
N LEU A 63 0.93 38.45 -3.74
CA LEU A 63 0.00 39.33 -4.45
C LEU A 63 -0.03 39.04 -5.95
N THR A 64 1.12 38.88 -6.59
CA THR A 64 1.17 38.56 -8.03
C THR A 64 0.53 37.21 -8.31
N GLY A 65 0.82 36.18 -7.50
CA GLY A 65 0.17 34.87 -7.59
C GLY A 65 -1.35 34.96 -7.42
N PHE A 66 -1.83 35.75 -6.45
CA PHE A 66 -3.25 36.00 -6.22
C PHE A 66 -3.91 36.64 -7.44
N PHE A 67 -3.33 37.70 -8.01
CA PHE A 67 -3.90 38.38 -9.18
C PHE A 67 -3.89 37.49 -10.42
N VAL A 68 -2.83 36.71 -10.65
CA VAL A 68 -2.77 35.72 -11.74
C VAL A 68 -3.87 34.68 -11.57
N ALA A 69 -4.04 34.12 -10.37
CA ALA A 69 -5.09 33.15 -10.08
C ALA A 69 -6.49 33.76 -10.23
N TYR A 70 -6.72 34.96 -9.71
CA TYR A 70 -7.99 35.67 -9.88
C TYR A 70 -8.33 35.88 -11.35
N TYR A 71 -7.35 36.29 -12.17
CA TYR A 71 -7.55 36.43 -13.60
C TYR A 71 -7.89 35.09 -14.26
N PHE A 72 -7.18 34.02 -13.91
CA PHE A 72 -7.34 32.70 -14.52
C PHE A 72 -8.65 32.02 -14.14
N TYR A 73 -9.16 32.23 -12.93
CA TYR A 73 -10.32 31.49 -12.41
C TYR A 73 -11.59 32.32 -12.29
N ILE A 74 -11.51 33.66 -12.20
CA ILE A 74 -12.68 34.54 -12.07
C ILE A 74 -12.90 35.35 -13.35
N VAL A 75 -11.87 36.02 -13.88
CA VAL A 75 -12.03 36.95 -15.01
C VAL A 75 -12.13 36.21 -16.34
N SER A 76 -11.27 35.24 -16.60
CA SER A 76 -11.24 34.50 -17.86
C SER A 76 -10.91 33.01 -17.65
N PRO A 77 -11.90 32.18 -17.25
CA PRO A 77 -11.73 30.75 -17.03
C PRO A 77 -11.16 29.93 -18.19
N ASP A 78 -11.22 30.45 -19.43
CA ASP A 78 -10.66 29.78 -20.60
C ASP A 78 -9.13 29.89 -20.73
N THR A 79 -8.48 30.84 -20.02
CA THR A 79 -7.01 31.02 -20.10
C THR A 79 -6.21 29.81 -19.61
N PRO A 80 -6.50 29.18 -18.45
CA PRO A 80 -5.77 27.99 -18.02
C PRO A 80 -5.90 26.84 -19.02
N ALA A 81 -7.09 26.65 -19.62
CA ALA A 81 -7.31 25.60 -20.61
C ALA A 81 -6.45 25.80 -21.88
N ARG A 82 -6.38 27.05 -22.38
CA ARG A 82 -5.50 27.37 -23.52
C ARG A 82 -4.03 27.18 -23.18
N LEU A 83 -3.59 27.60 -21.99
CA LEU A 83 -2.20 27.45 -21.56
C LEU A 83 -1.81 25.97 -21.41
N ALA A 84 -2.73 25.14 -20.89
CA ALA A 84 -2.55 23.70 -20.78
C ALA A 84 -2.44 23.03 -22.15
N GLN A 85 -3.25 23.45 -23.14
CA GLN A 85 -3.15 22.93 -24.51
C GLN A 85 -1.82 23.29 -25.18
N GLN A 86 -1.29 24.49 -24.94
CA GLN A 86 0.01 24.92 -25.46
C GLN A 86 1.18 24.14 -24.82
N ASN A 87 1.07 23.80 -23.54
CA ASN A 87 2.12 23.14 -22.76
C ASN A 87 1.68 21.77 -22.27
N ARG A 88 1.12 20.96 -23.17
CA ARG A 88 0.48 19.69 -22.82
C ARG A 88 1.37 18.75 -22.01
N ILE A 89 2.66 18.65 -22.35
CA ILE A 89 3.61 17.77 -21.66
C ILE A 89 3.79 18.21 -20.20
N LEU A 90 4.04 19.50 -19.97
CA LEU A 90 4.22 20.03 -18.61
C LEU A 90 2.91 19.93 -17.81
N TYR A 91 1.78 20.19 -18.47
CA TYR A 91 0.47 20.03 -17.85
C TYR A 91 0.20 18.59 -17.43
N GLU A 92 0.41 17.61 -18.32
CA GLU A 92 0.23 16.19 -18.02
C GLU A 92 1.21 15.71 -16.92
N PHE A 93 2.44 16.21 -16.92
CA PHE A 93 3.40 15.93 -15.86
C PHE A 93 2.92 16.41 -14.48
N LEU A 94 2.48 17.66 -14.37
CA LEU A 94 1.97 18.21 -13.11
C LEU A 94 0.62 17.60 -12.71
N LEU A 95 -0.25 17.34 -13.69
CA LEU A 95 -1.56 16.71 -13.48
C LEU A 95 -1.43 15.29 -12.93
N ASN A 96 -0.51 14.50 -13.48
CA ASN A 96 -0.23 13.14 -13.02
C ASN A 96 0.74 13.09 -11.84
N LYS A 97 0.81 14.15 -11.01
CA LYS A 97 1.64 14.20 -9.79
C LYS A 97 3.09 13.73 -10.04
N TRP A 98 3.66 14.16 -11.18
CA TRP A 98 5.03 13.86 -11.61
C TRP A 98 5.27 12.36 -11.92
N TYR A 99 4.21 11.59 -12.13
CA TYR A 99 4.20 10.16 -12.44
C TYR A 99 4.84 9.24 -11.37
N PHE A 100 5.07 9.74 -10.15
CA PHE A 100 5.67 8.93 -9.08
C PHE A 100 4.79 7.75 -8.68
N ASP A 101 3.48 7.96 -8.60
CA ASP A 101 2.53 6.93 -8.19
C ASP A 101 2.46 5.81 -9.24
N GLU A 102 2.48 6.15 -10.51
CA GLU A 102 2.44 5.21 -11.64
C GLU A 102 3.73 4.40 -11.73
N ILE A 103 4.88 5.04 -11.51
CA ILE A 103 6.17 4.36 -11.45
C ILE A 103 6.19 3.39 -10.25
N TYR A 104 5.70 3.82 -9.09
CA TYR A 104 5.63 2.97 -7.90
C TYR A 104 4.69 1.78 -8.10
N ASP A 105 3.51 2.01 -8.69
CA ASP A 105 2.55 0.95 -9.01
C ASP A 105 3.16 -0.07 -9.99
N PHE A 106 3.81 0.43 -11.05
CA PHE A 106 4.43 -0.42 -12.06
C PHE A 106 5.62 -1.22 -11.51
N LEU A 107 6.49 -0.59 -10.73
CA LEU A 107 7.77 -1.18 -10.31
C LEU A 107 7.64 -2.05 -9.06
N PHE A 108 6.74 -1.69 -8.13
CA PHE A 108 6.63 -2.39 -6.84
C PHE A 108 5.29 -3.11 -6.68
N VAL A 109 4.17 -2.40 -6.88
CA VAL A 109 2.85 -2.96 -6.57
C VAL A 109 2.49 -4.11 -7.50
N ARG A 110 2.52 -3.90 -8.82
CA ARG A 110 2.13 -4.94 -9.79
C ARG A 110 3.02 -6.18 -9.73
N PRO A 111 4.36 -6.08 -9.58
CA PRO A 111 5.20 -7.25 -9.41
C PRO A 111 4.94 -7.98 -8.10
N ALA A 112 4.79 -7.26 -6.98
CA ALA A 112 4.47 -7.87 -5.69
C ALA A 112 3.13 -8.62 -5.72
N VAL A 113 2.09 -8.02 -6.31
CA VAL A 113 0.79 -8.68 -6.49
C VAL A 113 0.88 -9.90 -7.40
N ARG A 114 1.65 -9.83 -8.50
CA ARG A 114 1.87 -10.98 -9.39
C ARG A 114 2.59 -12.12 -8.67
N LEU A 115 3.63 -11.80 -7.89
CA LEU A 115 4.37 -12.77 -7.10
C LEU A 115 3.48 -13.40 -6.02
N GLY A 116 2.68 -12.60 -5.32
CA GLY A 116 1.69 -13.09 -4.36
C GLY A 116 0.66 -14.04 -5.00
N ARG A 117 0.11 -13.68 -6.17
CA ARG A 117 -0.81 -14.57 -6.90
C ARG A 117 -0.15 -15.86 -7.37
N PHE A 118 1.12 -15.79 -7.78
CA PHE A 118 1.88 -16.97 -8.16
C PHE A 118 2.03 -17.92 -6.97
N LEU A 119 2.47 -17.41 -5.82
CA LEU A 119 2.62 -18.19 -4.60
C LEU A 119 1.28 -18.79 -4.14
N TRP A 120 0.19 -18.03 -4.20
CA TRP A 120 -1.13 -18.54 -3.81
C TRP A 120 -1.65 -19.62 -4.77
N LYS A 121 -1.76 -19.33 -6.06
CA LYS A 121 -2.39 -20.28 -7.00
C LYS A 121 -1.52 -21.49 -7.30
N TRP A 122 -0.22 -21.28 -7.41
CA TRP A 122 0.69 -22.35 -7.79
C TRP A 122 1.26 -23.07 -6.57
N GLY A 123 1.69 -22.32 -5.55
CA GLY A 123 2.21 -22.89 -4.31
C GLY A 123 1.11 -23.54 -3.46
N ASP A 124 0.12 -22.76 -3.04
CA ASP A 124 -0.88 -23.24 -2.09
C ASP A 124 -1.90 -24.16 -2.79
N GLY A 125 -2.72 -23.59 -3.69
CA GLY A 125 -3.85 -24.32 -4.26
C GLY A 125 -3.48 -25.52 -5.14
N ARG A 126 -2.34 -25.49 -5.84
CA ARG A 126 -1.95 -26.59 -6.75
C ARG A 126 -1.04 -27.61 -6.07
N THR A 127 -0.01 -27.16 -5.35
CA THR A 127 0.94 -28.10 -4.72
C THR A 127 0.53 -28.52 -3.32
N ILE A 128 0.11 -27.62 -2.43
CA ILE A 128 -0.24 -27.99 -1.06
C ILE A 128 -1.59 -28.69 -1.03
N ASP A 129 -2.64 -28.04 -1.53
CA ASP A 129 -4.00 -28.60 -1.49
C ASP A 129 -4.14 -29.81 -2.43
N GLY A 130 -3.59 -29.68 -3.65
CA GLY A 130 -3.66 -30.72 -4.67
C GLY A 130 -2.88 -32.00 -4.35
N LEU A 131 -1.77 -31.93 -3.61
CA LEU A 131 -1.04 -33.13 -3.15
C LEU A 131 -1.40 -33.55 -1.73
N GLY A 132 -1.97 -32.64 -0.95
CA GLY A 132 -2.36 -32.86 0.43
C GLY A 132 -3.81 -33.33 0.55
N PRO A 133 -4.70 -32.59 1.24
CA PRO A 133 -6.00 -33.10 1.66
C PRO A 133 -6.88 -33.54 0.49
N ASP A 134 -6.99 -32.72 -0.55
CA ASP A 134 -7.88 -32.97 -1.68
C ASP A 134 -7.34 -34.09 -2.57
N GLY A 135 -6.02 -34.12 -2.77
CA GLY A 135 -5.36 -35.20 -3.52
C GLY A 135 -5.50 -36.56 -2.84
N VAL A 136 -5.32 -36.61 -1.52
CA VAL A 136 -5.49 -37.83 -0.73
C VAL A 136 -6.97 -38.25 -0.71
N ALA A 137 -7.89 -37.31 -0.48
CA ALA A 137 -9.32 -37.60 -0.47
C ALA A 137 -9.81 -38.14 -1.83
N ALA A 138 -9.40 -37.52 -2.94
CA ALA A 138 -9.73 -37.98 -4.28
C ALA A 138 -9.22 -39.40 -4.53
N ARG A 139 -7.99 -39.72 -4.09
CA ARG A 139 -7.42 -41.06 -4.26
C ARG A 139 -8.15 -42.12 -3.43
N VAL A 140 -8.54 -41.78 -2.20
CA VAL A 140 -9.34 -42.67 -1.35
C VAL A 140 -10.70 -42.95 -2.00
N VAL A 141 -11.39 -41.92 -2.50
CA VAL A 141 -12.67 -42.07 -3.20
C VAL A 141 -12.54 -42.96 -4.44
N ASP A 142 -11.47 -42.78 -5.24
CA ASP A 142 -11.20 -43.62 -6.41
C ASP A 142 -11.02 -45.10 -6.04
N ILE A 143 -10.28 -45.37 -4.96
CA ILE A 143 -10.05 -46.73 -4.48
C ILE A 143 -11.37 -47.33 -4.00
N THR A 144 -12.12 -46.61 -3.17
CA THR A 144 -13.41 -47.07 -2.65
C THR A 144 -14.38 -47.37 -3.78
N ASN A 145 -14.47 -46.51 -4.81
CA ASN A 145 -15.34 -46.74 -5.97
C ASN A 145 -14.94 -47.97 -6.81
N LYS A 146 -13.66 -48.37 -6.80
CA LYS A 146 -13.21 -49.61 -7.43
C LYS A 146 -13.54 -50.82 -6.55
N VAL A 147 -13.33 -50.73 -5.24
CA VAL A 147 -13.64 -51.80 -4.28
C VAL A 147 -15.14 -52.09 -4.24
N VAL A 148 -15.99 -51.06 -4.24
CA VAL A 148 -17.45 -51.21 -4.27
C VAL A 148 -17.90 -51.96 -5.54
N ARG A 149 -17.24 -51.72 -6.68
CA ARG A 149 -17.54 -52.46 -7.93
C ARG A 149 -17.20 -53.96 -7.88
N LEU A 150 -16.37 -54.41 -6.94
CA LEU A 150 -16.13 -55.84 -6.72
C LEU A 150 -17.32 -56.52 -6.02
N GLN A 151 -18.22 -55.77 -5.39
CA GLN A 151 -19.50 -56.30 -4.90
C GLN A 151 -20.51 -56.38 -6.06
N THR A 152 -20.53 -57.52 -6.74
CA THR A 152 -21.38 -57.76 -7.92
C THR A 152 -22.80 -58.25 -7.58
N GLY A 153 -23.07 -58.58 -6.32
CA GLY A 153 -24.36 -59.14 -5.86
C GLY A 153 -24.59 -60.61 -6.25
N TYR A 154 -23.68 -61.23 -7.02
CA TYR A 154 -23.77 -62.65 -7.39
C TYR A 154 -23.25 -63.55 -6.27
N VAL A 155 -24.11 -64.42 -5.74
CA VAL A 155 -23.79 -65.35 -4.63
C VAL A 155 -22.57 -66.22 -4.93
N PHE A 156 -22.35 -66.60 -6.18
CA PHE A 156 -21.17 -67.39 -6.61
C PHE A 156 -19.84 -66.69 -6.29
N HIS A 157 -19.75 -65.38 -6.49
CA HIS A 157 -18.51 -64.62 -6.21
C HIS A 157 -18.19 -64.61 -4.70
N TYR A 158 -19.22 -64.51 -3.85
CA TYR A 158 -19.05 -64.57 -2.40
C TYR A 158 -18.62 -65.96 -1.92
N ALA A 159 -19.25 -67.02 -2.44
CA ALA A 159 -18.88 -68.39 -2.12
C ALA A 159 -17.42 -68.68 -2.50
N PHE A 160 -17.00 -68.24 -3.68
CA PHE A 160 -15.61 -68.37 -4.14
C PHE A 160 -14.62 -67.60 -3.24
N ALA A 161 -14.94 -66.36 -2.88
CA ALA A 161 -14.10 -65.55 -1.98
C ALA A 161 -13.96 -66.17 -0.58
N MET A 162 -15.04 -66.74 -0.02
CA MET A 162 -15.00 -67.44 1.27
C MET A 162 -14.09 -68.67 1.21
N LEU A 163 -14.17 -69.46 0.14
CA LEU A 163 -13.35 -70.66 -0.04
C LEU A 163 -11.85 -70.33 -0.10
N ILE A 164 -11.50 -69.28 -0.85
CA ILE A 164 -10.12 -68.76 -0.88
C ILE A 164 -9.70 -68.25 0.51
N GLY A 165 -10.56 -67.50 1.20
CA GLY A 165 -10.27 -66.97 2.53
C GLY A 165 -9.97 -68.08 3.55
N VAL A 166 -10.79 -69.14 3.56
CA VAL A 166 -10.59 -70.31 4.44
C VAL A 166 -9.30 -71.05 4.07
N ALA A 167 -9.05 -71.31 2.78
CA ALA A 167 -7.82 -71.98 2.34
C ALA A 167 -6.55 -71.19 2.73
N ALA A 168 -6.58 -69.87 2.56
CA ALA A 168 -5.49 -68.98 2.95
C ALA A 168 -5.27 -68.96 4.47
N LEU A 169 -6.34 -68.90 5.26
CA LEU A 169 -6.27 -68.95 6.73
C LEU A 169 -5.67 -70.26 7.24
N VAL A 170 -6.15 -71.40 6.71
CA VAL A 170 -5.62 -72.72 7.07
C VAL A 170 -4.14 -72.84 6.69
N THR A 171 -3.79 -72.39 5.49
CA THR A 171 -2.39 -72.39 5.03
C THR A 171 -1.53 -71.51 5.92
N TRP A 172 -1.98 -70.30 6.25
CA TRP A 172 -1.24 -69.41 7.15
C TRP A 172 -1.05 -70.01 8.54
N LEU A 173 -2.10 -70.61 9.13
CA LEU A 173 -2.01 -71.28 10.42
C LEU A 173 -1.06 -72.48 10.41
N MET A 174 -0.96 -73.21 9.29
CA MET A 174 -0.02 -74.33 9.15
C MET A 174 1.45 -73.90 9.05
N PHE A 175 1.73 -72.67 8.60
CA PHE A 175 3.09 -72.14 8.45
C PHE A 175 3.49 -71.14 9.54
N ALA A 176 2.54 -70.53 10.24
CA ALA A 176 2.76 -69.57 11.32
C ALA A 176 2.65 -70.18 12.72
N GLY A 177 2.09 -71.40 12.83
CA GLY A 177 2.17 -72.25 14.03
C GLY A 177 3.35 -73.20 13.95
#